data_AF-A0A060CL92-F1
#
_entry.id   AF-A0A060CL92-F1
#
_cell.length_a   1.000
_cell.length_b   1.000
_cell.length_c   1.000
_cell.angle_alpha   90.00
_cell.angle_beta   90.00
_cell.angle_gamma   90.00
#
_symmetry.space_group_name_H-M   'P 1'
#
loop_
_entity.id
_entity.type
_entity.pdbx_description
1 polymer ?
#
loop_
_entity_poly.entity_id
_entity_poly.type
_entity_poly.pdbx_seq_one_letter_code
_entity_poly.pdbx_strand_id
1 'polypeptide(L)'
;MTFWAPEKGVHTPNSKYARSELRETNKDGSPADWALSGSHRLEAKLRVVSVTSNVCVGQIHLGSGGPSTKPLVELYYRSDGDIALGTENSPDGGQTLHDVGNVPVGKTWSYSIGVSGG
;
A
#
# COMPACT_ATOMS: atom_id res chain seq x y z
N MET A 1 17.27 0.34 1.73
CA MET A 1 16.68 -0.25 0.51
C MET A 1 16.14 0.86 -0.36
N THR A 2 16.13 0.67 -1.68
CA THR A 2 15.60 1.64 -2.65
C THR A 2 14.68 0.89 -3.60
N PHE A 3 13.48 1.41 -3.80
CA PHE A 3 12.53 0.91 -4.78
C PHE A 3 12.43 1.92 -5.92
N TRP A 4 12.41 1.42 -7.15
CA TRP A 4 12.22 2.23 -8.34
C TRP A 4 11.39 1.44 -9.34
N ALA A 5 10.34 2.06 -9.85
CA ALA A 5 9.47 1.49 -10.87
C ALA A 5 9.19 2.56 -11.94
N PRO A 6 9.47 2.30 -13.22
CA PRO A 6 9.17 3.25 -14.28
C PRO A 6 7.67 3.28 -14.56
N GLU A 7 7.14 4.45 -14.93
CA GLU A 7 5.71 4.62 -15.24
C GLU A 7 5.25 3.71 -16.39
N LYS A 8 6.11 3.48 -17.38
CA LYS A 8 5.89 2.53 -18.50
C LYS A 8 6.47 1.13 -18.23
N GLY A 9 6.56 0.73 -16.96
CA GLY A 9 6.99 -0.62 -16.57
C GLY A 9 5.93 -1.69 -16.87
N VAL A 10 6.30 -2.96 -16.70
CA VAL A 10 5.37 -4.09 -16.83
C VAL A 10 4.36 -4.13 -15.68
N HIS A 11 3.19 -4.71 -15.94
CA HIS A 11 2.11 -4.84 -14.96
C HIS A 11 1.72 -6.30 -14.74
N THR A 12 1.18 -6.62 -13.58
CA THR A 12 0.58 -7.92 -13.26
C THR A 12 -0.90 -7.95 -13.67
N PRO A 13 -1.53 -9.13 -13.85
CA PRO A 13 -2.89 -9.27 -14.37
C PRO A 13 -3.99 -8.44 -13.66
N ASN A 14 -3.79 -8.08 -12.39
CA ASN A 14 -4.75 -7.30 -11.59
C ASN A 14 -4.25 -5.89 -11.21
N SER A 15 -3.22 -5.39 -11.91
CA SER A 15 -2.64 -4.07 -11.67
C SER A 15 -2.62 -3.27 -12.96
N LYS A 16 -2.98 -1.98 -12.88
CA LYS A 16 -2.81 -1.04 -13.99
C LYS A 16 -1.46 -0.32 -13.97
N TYR A 17 -0.68 -0.51 -12.90
CA TYR A 17 0.55 0.22 -12.64
C TYR A 17 1.71 -0.72 -12.35
N ALA A 18 2.91 -0.29 -12.73
CA ALA A 18 4.15 -1.01 -12.45
C ALA A 18 4.51 -0.84 -10.98
N ARG A 19 5.21 -1.83 -10.42
CA ARG A 19 5.61 -1.82 -9.01
C ARG A 19 6.98 -2.44 -8.82
N SER A 20 7.70 -1.88 -7.86
CA SER A 20 8.84 -2.51 -7.20
C SER A 20 8.47 -2.50 -5.72
N GLU A 21 7.93 -3.60 -5.24
CA GLU A 21 7.20 -3.67 -3.98
C GLU A 21 7.43 -5.01 -3.29
N LEU A 22 7.47 -5.02 -1.95
CA LEU A 22 7.51 -6.25 -1.18
C LEU A 22 6.10 -6.78 -0.91
N ARG A 23 5.92 -8.10 -1.01
CA ARG A 23 4.72 -8.81 -0.55
C ARG A 23 5.08 -9.59 0.71
N GLU A 24 4.23 -9.51 1.74
CA GLU A 24 4.42 -10.26 2.98
C GLU A 24 4.43 -11.77 2.72
N THR A 25 5.39 -12.47 3.32
CA THR A 25 5.56 -13.93 3.19
C THR A 25 5.88 -14.55 4.53
N ASN A 26 5.50 -15.82 4.67
CA ASN A 26 5.99 -16.66 5.76
C ASN A 26 7.47 -16.99 5.54
N LYS A 27 8.13 -17.54 6.58
CA LYS A 27 9.56 -17.90 6.51
C LYS A 27 9.90 -18.89 5.39
N ASP A 28 8.94 -19.68 4.95
CA ASP A 28 9.08 -20.66 3.86
C ASP A 28 8.84 -20.05 2.46
N GLY A 29 8.54 -18.74 2.38
CA GLY A 29 8.26 -18.03 1.14
C GLY A 29 6.82 -18.13 0.65
N SER A 30 5.94 -18.85 1.36
CA SER A 30 4.50 -18.84 1.05
C SER A 30 3.88 -17.47 1.38
N PRO A 31 2.80 -17.06 0.69
CA PRO A 31 2.08 -15.83 1.03
C PRO A 31 1.66 -15.81 2.51
N ALA A 32 1.95 -14.71 3.20
CA ALA A 32 1.47 -14.50 4.56
C ALA A 32 0.09 -13.83 4.49
N ASP A 33 -0.95 -14.64 4.61
CA ASP A 33 -2.33 -14.18 4.74
C ASP A 33 -2.81 -14.45 6.17
N TRP A 34 -3.54 -13.50 6.75
CA TRP A 34 -3.94 -13.53 8.15
C TRP A 34 -5.41 -13.13 8.32
N ALA A 35 -6.04 -13.62 9.41
CA ALA A 35 -7.42 -13.27 9.74
C ALA A 35 -7.51 -11.84 10.28
N LEU A 36 -8.63 -11.14 10.02
CA LEU A 36 -8.84 -9.77 10.50
C LEU A 36 -8.95 -9.66 12.02
N SER A 37 -9.33 -10.76 12.69
CA SER A 37 -9.32 -10.82 14.15
C SER A 37 -7.89 -10.67 14.68
N GLY A 38 -7.77 -10.01 15.84
CA GLY A 38 -6.47 -9.68 16.43
C GLY A 38 -6.02 -8.25 16.12
N SER A 39 -4.70 -8.05 16.09
CA SER A 39 -4.07 -6.76 15.83
C SER A 39 -2.84 -6.94 14.95
N HIS A 40 -2.89 -6.31 13.77
CA HIS A 40 -1.87 -6.43 12.73
C HIS A 40 -1.38 -5.04 12.37
N ARG A 41 -0.06 -4.85 12.27
CA ARG A 41 0.54 -3.53 12.06
C ARG A 41 1.77 -3.60 11.17
N LEU A 42 1.83 -2.70 10.19
CA LEU A 42 2.99 -2.40 9.39
C LEU A 42 3.51 -1.01 9.75
N GLU A 43 4.77 -0.93 10.18
CA GLU A 43 5.47 0.33 10.46
C GLU A 43 6.65 0.48 9.49
N ALA A 44 6.79 1.68 8.92
CA ALA A 44 7.89 1.99 8.02
C ALA A 44 8.40 3.41 8.25
N LYS A 45 9.70 3.61 7.95
CA LYS A 45 10.34 4.92 7.86
C LYS A 45 10.96 5.07 6.49
N LEU A 46 10.51 6.05 5.72
CA LEU A 46 10.90 6.23 4.32
C LEU A 46 11.03 7.70 3.94
N ARG A 47 11.48 7.94 2.72
CA ARG A 47 11.37 9.23 2.03
C ARG A 47 10.97 8.95 0.57
N VAL A 48 10.05 9.73 0.02
CA VAL A 48 9.74 9.67 -1.41
C VAL A 48 10.66 10.66 -2.11
N VAL A 49 11.53 10.17 -2.99
CA VAL A 49 12.53 11.00 -3.69
C VAL A 49 12.01 11.57 -5.00
N SER A 50 11.07 10.88 -5.65
CA SER A 50 10.44 11.28 -6.91
C SER A 50 9.16 10.45 -7.09
N VAL A 51 8.14 11.07 -7.67
CA VAL A 51 6.86 10.46 -8.04
C VAL A 51 6.28 11.27 -9.20
N THR A 52 5.53 10.65 -10.11
CA THR A 52 4.90 11.35 -11.23
C THR A 52 3.67 12.12 -10.76
N SER A 53 2.58 11.41 -10.44
CA SER A 53 1.36 11.98 -9.82
C SER A 53 1.22 11.50 -8.38
N ASN A 54 1.22 10.18 -8.18
CA ASN A 54 1.13 9.55 -6.87
C ASN A 54 1.73 8.15 -6.89
N VAL A 55 2.02 7.62 -5.71
CA VAL A 55 2.54 6.26 -5.50
C VAL A 55 1.97 5.68 -4.21
N CYS A 56 1.57 4.40 -4.24
CA CYS A 56 1.24 3.65 -3.04
C CYS A 56 2.55 3.24 -2.33
N VAL A 57 2.74 3.67 -1.08
CA VAL A 57 3.96 3.45 -0.29
C VAL A 57 3.80 2.39 0.82
N GLY A 58 2.59 1.86 0.96
CA GLY A 58 2.24 0.83 1.92
C GLY A 58 0.79 0.41 1.73
N GLN A 59 0.50 -0.87 1.96
CA GLN A 59 -0.83 -1.41 1.79
C GLN A 59 -1.08 -2.59 2.74
N ILE A 60 -2.35 -2.84 3.00
CA ILE A 60 -2.85 -4.13 3.49
C ILE A 60 -3.72 -4.66 2.38
N HIS A 61 -3.33 -5.80 1.83
CA HIS A 61 -4.04 -6.41 0.69
C HIS A 61 -4.88 -7.58 1.17
N LEU A 62 -6.09 -7.75 0.61
CA LEU A 62 -6.89 -8.94 0.90
C LEU A 62 -6.09 -10.20 0.55
N GLY A 63 -6.12 -11.17 1.46
CA GLY A 63 -5.37 -12.41 1.34
C GLY A 63 -5.93 -13.37 0.29
N SER A 64 -5.22 -14.46 0.04
CA SER A 64 -5.71 -15.55 -0.79
C SER A 64 -6.85 -16.30 -0.09
N GLY A 65 -7.92 -16.60 -0.83
CA GLY A 65 -9.08 -17.35 -0.33
C GLY A 65 -10.42 -16.63 -0.42
N GLY A 66 -10.42 -15.30 -0.61
CA GLY A 66 -11.62 -14.53 -0.94
C GLY A 66 -11.82 -14.36 -2.45
N PRO A 67 -13.01 -13.93 -2.90
CA PRO A 67 -13.28 -13.67 -4.31
C PRO A 67 -12.63 -12.37 -4.84
N SER A 68 -12.07 -11.54 -3.96
CA SER A 68 -11.54 -10.23 -4.30
C SER A 68 -10.03 -10.23 -4.46
N THR A 69 -9.56 -9.45 -5.43
CA THR A 69 -8.14 -9.13 -5.61
C THR A 69 -7.84 -7.66 -5.26
N LYS A 70 -8.72 -7.00 -4.49
CA LYS A 70 -8.59 -5.60 -4.11
C LYS A 70 -7.76 -5.45 -2.83
N PRO A 71 -7.10 -4.30 -2.63
CA PRO A 71 -6.54 -3.98 -1.33
C PRO A 71 -7.66 -3.75 -0.30
N LEU A 72 -7.32 -3.84 0.99
CA LEU A 72 -8.17 -3.35 2.07
C LEU A 72 -7.87 -1.88 2.34
N VAL A 73 -6.58 -1.53 2.44
CA VAL A 73 -6.10 -0.16 2.53
C VAL A 73 -4.84 0.06 1.70
N GLU A 74 -4.70 1.27 1.17
CA GLU A 74 -3.50 1.76 0.48
C GLU A 74 -3.13 3.15 1.00
N LEU A 75 -1.85 3.36 1.32
CA LEU A 75 -1.32 4.65 1.71
C LEU A 75 -0.64 5.30 0.50
N TYR A 76 -1.25 6.36 -0.01
CA TYR A 76 -0.78 7.10 -1.17
C TYR A 76 0.06 8.30 -0.75
N TYR A 77 1.15 8.53 -1.49
CA TYR A 77 1.94 9.75 -1.44
C TYR A 77 1.87 10.45 -2.81
N ARG A 78 1.58 11.75 -2.83
CA ARG A 78 1.38 12.56 -4.05
C ARG A 78 2.58 13.45 -4.36
N SER A 79 2.67 13.93 -5.60
CA SER A 79 3.79 14.76 -6.09
C SER A 79 3.96 16.10 -5.37
N ASP A 80 2.91 16.60 -4.72
CA ASP A 80 2.90 17.80 -3.87
C ASP A 80 3.26 17.50 -2.40
N GLY A 81 3.45 16.24 -2.04
CA GLY A 81 3.74 15.79 -0.68
C GLY A 81 2.51 15.39 0.13
N ASP A 82 1.31 15.47 -0.44
CA ASP A 82 0.10 15.03 0.25
C ASP A 82 0.09 13.51 0.45
N ILE A 83 -0.41 13.10 1.61
CA ILE A 83 -0.54 11.72 2.03
C ILE A 83 -2.02 11.45 2.28
N ALA A 84 -2.56 10.45 1.59
CA ALA A 84 -3.94 10.02 1.74
C ALA A 84 -4.01 8.51 1.94
N LEU A 85 -4.93 8.05 2.80
CA LEU A 85 -5.23 6.64 2.96
C LEU A 85 -6.50 6.32 2.17
N GLY A 86 -6.40 5.41 1.21
CA GLY A 86 -7.55 4.82 0.55
C GLY A 86 -8.05 3.62 1.32
N THR A 87 -9.32 3.64 1.73
CA THR A 87 -10.03 2.46 2.24
C THR A 87 -10.90 1.90 1.14
N GLU A 88 -10.75 0.61 0.84
CA GLU A 88 -11.60 -0.04 -0.15
C GLU A 88 -13.04 -0.17 0.37
N ASN A 89 -14.00 0.21 -0.45
CA ASN A 89 -15.41 0.27 -0.11
C ASN A 89 -16.06 -1.11 -0.16
N SER A 90 -15.56 -2.01 -1.01
CA SER A 90 -16.10 -3.36 -1.17
C SER A 90 -15.12 -4.32 -1.85
N PRO A 91 -15.41 -5.64 -1.84
CA PRO A 91 -14.69 -6.64 -2.63
C PRO A 91 -14.61 -6.35 -4.15
N ASP A 92 -15.58 -5.62 -4.71
CA ASP A 92 -15.62 -5.24 -6.13
C ASP A 92 -14.78 -3.99 -6.41
N GLY A 93 -14.46 -3.26 -5.35
CA GLY A 93 -13.58 -2.11 -5.31
C GLY A 93 -14.30 -0.77 -5.22
N GLY A 94 -13.55 0.29 -5.50
CA GLY A 94 -13.91 1.66 -5.19
C GLY A 94 -13.27 2.05 -3.86
N GLN A 95 -12.56 3.17 -3.83
CA GLN A 95 -11.89 3.64 -2.62
C GLN A 95 -12.47 4.96 -2.14
N THR A 96 -12.62 5.08 -0.82
CA THR A 96 -12.77 6.37 -0.15
C THR A 96 -11.40 6.83 0.32
N LEU A 97 -10.99 8.03 -0.09
CA LEU A 97 -9.72 8.63 0.33
C LEU A 97 -9.92 9.47 1.59
N HIS A 98 -8.99 9.33 2.53
CA HIS A 98 -8.93 10.11 3.76
C HIS A 98 -7.59 10.85 3.82
N ASP A 99 -7.63 12.16 4.03
CA ASP A 99 -6.41 12.95 4.17
C ASP A 99 -5.69 12.58 5.47
N VAL A 100 -4.40 12.27 5.37
CA VAL A 100 -3.56 11.85 6.51
C VAL A 100 -2.60 12.95 6.92
N GLY A 101 -2.01 13.66 5.94
CA GLY A 101 -1.09 14.75 6.19
C GLY A 101 -0.30 15.16 4.96
N ASN A 102 0.72 15.99 5.15
CA ASN A 102 1.61 16.45 4.09
C ASN A 102 3.05 16.35 4.58
N VAL A 103 3.93 15.80 3.74
CA VAL A 103 5.38 15.78 3.96
C VAL A 103 6.04 16.19 2.64
N PRO A 104 6.91 17.22 2.62
CA PRO A 104 7.57 17.63 1.38
C PRO A 104 8.43 16.52 0.76
N VAL A 105 8.49 16.49 -0.57
CA VAL A 105 9.31 15.54 -1.35
C VAL A 105 10.76 15.56 -0.88
N GLY A 106 11.35 14.37 -0.75
CA GLY A 106 12.71 14.16 -0.27
C GLY A 106 12.87 14.19 1.25
N LYS A 107 11.83 14.51 2.03
CA LYS A 107 11.88 14.45 3.50
C LYS A 107 11.58 13.05 4.00
N THR A 108 12.27 12.68 5.09
CA THR A 108 12.06 11.40 5.76
C THR A 108 10.90 11.51 6.73
N TRP A 109 10.04 10.51 6.73
CA TRP A 109 8.87 10.40 7.59
C TRP A 109 8.61 8.94 7.96
N SER A 110 7.75 8.72 8.94
CA SER A 110 7.33 7.40 9.37
C SER A 110 5.81 7.25 9.24
N TYR A 111 5.35 6.04 8.97
CA TYR A 111 3.93 5.70 9.04
C TYR A 111 3.70 4.42 9.83
N SER A 112 2.46 4.26 10.28
CA SER A 112 1.89 3.00 10.72
C SER A 112 0.54 2.81 10.04
N ILE A 113 0.32 1.65 9.44
CA ILE A 113 -1.01 1.18 9.01
C ILE A 113 -1.31 -0.14 9.72
N GLY A 114 -2.56 -0.38 10.06
CA GLY A 114 -2.93 -1.59 10.78
C GLY A 114 -4.42 -1.84 10.82
N VAL A 115 -4.78 -3.07 11.18
CA VAL A 115 -6.15 -3.53 11.43
C VAL A 115 -6.21 -4.08 12.84
N SER A 116 -7.25 -3.73 13.58
CA SER A 116 -7.49 -4.26 14.93
C SER A 116 -8.96 -4.53 15.17
N GLY A 117 -9.26 -5.63 15.84
CA GLY A 117 -10.60 -5.90 16.39
C GLY A 117 -11.66 -6.24 15.36
N GLY A 118 -11.29 -6.90 14.25
CA GLY A 118 -12.21 -7.32 13.20
C GLY A 118 -13.41 -8.10 13.68
#